data_AF-A0A2N5GVH8-F1
#
_entry.id   AF-A0A2N5GVH8-F1
#
_cell.length_a   1.000
_cell.length_b   1.000
_cell.length_c   1.000
_cell.angle_alpha   90.00
_cell.angle_beta   90.00
_cell.angle_gamma   90.00
#
_symmetry.space_group_name_H-M   'P 1'
#
loop_
_entity.id
_entity.type
_entity.pdbx_description
1 polymer ?
#
loop_
_entity_poly.entity_id
_entity_poly.type
_entity_poly.pdbx_seq_one_letter_code
_entity_poly.pdbx_strand_id
1 'polypeptide(L)'
;MQSEVLKEYDWVKVVESRYHKGCIGLIKKIDPDDGTCLVKITKTPEGRCVTGHTGAWLGIGAVLPYPIDLHEHDISSLIDLALATNDKVWFMELTSRLPLKNF
;
A
#
# COMPACT_ATOMS: atom_id res chain seq x y z
N MET A 1 8.00 -7.89 -22.80
CA MET A 1 7.81 -6.84 -21.79
C MET A 1 7.13 -7.51 -20.62
N GLN A 2 7.82 -7.68 -19.49
CA GLN A 2 7.22 -8.33 -18.32
C GLN A 2 6.22 -7.33 -17.72
N SER A 3 4.93 -7.52 -17.99
CA SER A 3 3.87 -6.91 -17.20
C SER A 3 3.89 -7.59 -15.84
N GLU A 4 4.53 -6.96 -14.85
CA GLU A 4 4.48 -7.42 -13.46
C GLU A 4 3.01 -7.52 -13.05
N VAL A 5 2.58 -8.74 -12.74
CA VAL A 5 1.21 -9.00 -12.31
C VAL A 5 1.08 -8.45 -10.89
N LEU A 6 0.34 -7.35 -10.75
CA LEU A 6 0.00 -6.77 -9.45
C LEU A 6 -0.78 -7.79 -8.63
N LYS A 7 -0.40 -7.96 -7.35
CA LYS A 7 -1.09 -8.83 -6.39
C LYS A 7 -1.53 -8.05 -5.15
N GLU A 8 -2.38 -8.67 -4.35
CA GLU A 8 -2.72 -8.15 -3.03
C GLU A 8 -1.44 -7.96 -2.21
N TYR A 9 -1.43 -6.88 -1.42
CA TYR A 9 -0.29 -6.43 -0.62
C TYR A 9 0.93 -5.94 -1.43
N ASP A 10 0.80 -5.72 -2.74
CA ASP A 10 1.81 -4.97 -3.49
C ASP A 10 1.70 -3.47 -3.23
N TRP A 11 2.85 -2.83 -3.25
CA TRP A 11 2.99 -1.39 -3.20
C TRP A 11 2.81 -0.81 -4.58
N VAL A 12 1.97 0.21 -4.66
CA VAL A 12 1.69 0.88 -5.91
C VAL A 12 1.71 2.39 -5.77
N LYS A 13 2.12 3.03 -6.85
CA LYS A 13 1.96 4.47 -7.05
C LYS A 13 0.81 4.69 -7.99
N VAL A 14 -0.12 5.54 -7.57
CA VAL A 14 -1.24 5.95 -8.39
C VAL A 14 -0.73 6.94 -9.44
N VAL A 15 -0.84 6.58 -10.72
CA VAL A 15 -0.42 7.45 -11.83
C VAL A 15 -1.58 8.16 -12.49
N GLU A 16 -2.79 7.59 -12.40
CA GLU A 16 -3.98 8.11 -13.06
C GLU A 16 -5.18 8.11 -12.12
N SER A 17 -5.47 9.26 -11.52
CA SER A 17 -6.66 9.45 -10.68
C SER A 17 -6.95 10.94 -10.53
N ARG A 18 -8.23 11.33 -10.46
CA ARG A 18 -8.59 12.73 -10.22
C ARG A 18 -8.19 13.20 -8.82
N TYR A 19 -8.21 12.30 -7.83
CA TYR A 19 -8.04 12.65 -6.41
C TYR A 19 -6.77 12.09 -5.78
N HIS A 20 -6.23 11.00 -6.33
CA HIS A 20 -5.13 10.27 -5.72
C HIS A 20 -3.86 10.21 -6.58
N LYS A 21 -3.79 10.97 -7.69
CA LYS A 21 -2.63 10.97 -8.57
C LYS A 21 -1.35 11.36 -7.82
N GLY A 22 -0.33 10.53 -7.95
CA GLY A 22 0.97 10.68 -7.28
C GLY A 22 1.03 10.07 -5.88
N CYS A 23 -0.10 9.65 -5.29
CA CYS A 23 -0.13 8.99 -4.00
C CYS A 23 0.51 7.60 -4.07
N ILE A 24 1.04 7.15 -2.94
CA ILE A 24 1.54 5.78 -2.76
C ILE A 24 0.58 5.06 -1.82
N GLY A 25 0.33 3.79 -2.12
CA GLY A 25 -0.53 2.96 -1.31
C GLY A 25 -0.27 1.47 -1.50
N LEU A 26 -1.00 0.68 -0.72
CA LEU A 26 -0.92 -0.77 -0.71
C LEU A 26 -2.20 -1.36 -1.31
N ILE A 27 -2.09 -2.32 -2.22
CA ILE A 27 -3.24 -3.06 -2.71
C ILE A 27 -3.78 -3.91 -1.55
N LYS A 28 -5.06 -3.71 -1.22
CA LYS A 28 -5.77 -4.48 -0.20
C LYS A 28 -6.66 -5.56 -0.79
N LYS A 29 -7.16 -5.33 -2.01
CA LYS A 29 -8.01 -6.27 -2.72
C LYS A 29 -7.90 -6.02 -4.22
N ILE A 30 -7.96 -7.08 -5.01
CA ILE A 30 -8.09 -6.99 -6.47
C ILE A 30 -9.48 -7.52 -6.85
N ASP A 31 -10.15 -6.78 -7.72
CA ASP A 31 -11.39 -7.19 -8.37
C ASP A 31 -11.09 -7.50 -9.85
N PRO A 32 -10.92 -8.78 -10.21
CA PRO A 32 -10.58 -9.17 -11.57
C PRO A 32 -11.74 -9.00 -12.55
N ASP A 33 -12.99 -9.00 -12.08
CA ASP A 33 -14.17 -8.87 -12.92
C ASP A 33 -14.33 -7.44 -13.44
N ASP A 34 -14.09 -6.46 -12.56
CA ASP A 34 -14.12 -5.03 -12.91
C ASP A 34 -12.76 -4.47 -13.36
N GLY A 35 -11.68 -5.26 -13.27
CA GLY A 35 -10.33 -4.80 -13.60
C GLY A 35 -9.83 -3.68 -12.69
N THR A 36 -10.29 -3.68 -11.43
CA THR A 36 -9.97 -2.66 -10.43
C THR A 36 -9.26 -3.26 -9.23
N CYS A 37 -8.65 -2.41 -8.42
CA CYS A 37 -8.02 -2.78 -7.16
C CYS A 37 -8.35 -1.73 -6.09
N LEU A 38 -8.57 -2.20 -4.87
CA LEU A 38 -8.71 -1.37 -3.70
C LEU A 38 -7.32 -1.05 -3.16
N VAL A 39 -6.90 0.21 -3.28
CA VAL A 39 -5.63 0.70 -2.78
C VAL A 39 -5.85 1.47 -1.49
N LYS A 40 -5.19 1.07 -0.41
CA LYS A 40 -5.10 1.84 0.82
C LYS A 40 -3.99 2.86 0.68
N ILE A 41 -4.36 4.14 0.61
CA ILE A 41 -3.40 5.25 0.46
C ILE A 41 -2.65 5.44 1.78
N THR A 42 -1.33 5.49 1.71
CA THR A 42 -0.45 5.65 2.88
C THR A 42 0.39 6.92 2.80
N LYS A 43 0.69 7.42 1.59
CA LYS A 43 1.44 8.67 1.39
C LYS A 43 0.82 9.55 0.33
N THR A 44 0.84 10.86 0.58
CA THR A 44 0.52 11.88 -0.41
C THR A 44 1.67 12.03 -1.43
N PRO A 45 1.45 12.72 -2.57
CA PRO A 45 2.50 12.99 -3.54
C PRO A 45 3.67 13.79 -2.98
N GLU A 46 3.42 14.54 -1.90
CA GLU A 46 4.39 15.35 -1.16
C GLU A 46 5.19 14.52 -0.13
N GLY A 47 4.95 13.21 -0.05
CA GLY A 47 5.62 12.31 0.89
C GLY A 47 5.08 12.35 2.32
N ARG A 48 3.96 13.02 2.57
CA ARG A 48 3.34 13.03 3.91
C ARG A 48 2.57 11.74 4.15
N CYS A 49 2.77 11.12 5.31
CA CYS A 49 1.98 9.97 5.71
C CYS A 49 0.51 10.38 5.93
N VAL A 50 -0.40 9.61 5.35
CA VAL A 50 -1.84 9.78 5.54
C VAL A 50 -2.28 8.93 6.72
N THR A 51 -2.68 9.58 7.80
CA THR A 51 -3.26 8.92 8.97
C THR A 51 -4.76 8.78 8.77
N GLY A 52 -5.22 7.60 8.33
CA GLY A 52 -6.65 7.32 8.15
C GLY A 52 -6.97 6.11 7.27
N HIS A 53 -8.24 5.68 7.28
CA HIS A 53 -8.77 4.64 6.40
C HIS A 53 -9.15 5.22 5.03
N THR A 54 -8.17 5.69 4.26
CA THR A 54 -8.43 6.15 2.88
C THR A 54 -8.18 5.01 1.91
N GLY A 55 -9.22 4.20 1.67
CA GLY A 55 -9.24 3.21 0.58
C GLY A 55 -9.82 3.84 -0.69
N ALA A 56 -9.18 3.63 -1.83
CA ALA A 56 -9.65 4.07 -3.13
C ALA A 56 -9.70 2.89 -4.11
N TRP A 57 -10.83 2.70 -4.78
CA TRP A 57 -10.94 1.80 -5.91
C TRP A 57 -10.34 2.47 -7.15
N LEU A 58 -9.33 1.84 -7.73
CA LEU A 58 -8.57 2.34 -8.87
C LEU A 58 -8.48 1.25 -9.93
N GLY A 59 -8.51 1.62 -11.21
CA GLY A 59 -8.24 0.67 -12.28
C GLY A 59 -6.83 0.10 -12.17
N ILE A 60 -6.63 -1.17 -12.54
CA ILE A 60 -5.30 -1.80 -12.51
C ILE A 60 -4.30 -1.04 -13.39
N GLY A 61 -4.75 -0.47 -14.52
CA GLY A 61 -3.92 0.38 -15.38
C GLY A 61 -3.60 1.78 -14.82
N ALA A 62 -4.31 2.21 -13.77
CA ALA A 62 -4.12 3.51 -13.13
C ALA A 62 -3.04 3.52 -12.03
N VAL A 63 -2.43 2.35 -11.78
CA VAL A 63 -1.42 2.14 -10.75
C VAL A 63 -0.17 1.49 -11.35
N LEU A 64 0.99 1.83 -10.83
CA LEU A 64 2.25 1.19 -11.19
C LEU A 64 2.90 0.55 -9.96
N PRO A 65 3.61 -0.59 -10.11
CA PRO A 65 4.45 -1.14 -9.05
C PRO A 65 5.35 -0.04 -8.49
N TYR A 66 5.32 0.13 -7.19
CA TYR A 66 6.19 1.05 -6.49
C TYR A 66 7.23 0.22 -5.73
N PRO A 67 8.49 0.19 -6.19
CA PRO A 67 9.57 -0.43 -5.44
C PRO A 67 9.76 0.41 -4.20
N ILE A 68 9.12 -0.01 -3.12
CA ILE A 68 9.32 0.63 -1.84
C ILE A 68 10.66 0.06 -1.35
N ASP A 69 11.67 0.91 -1.31
CA ASP A 69 12.70 0.76 -0.27
C ASP A 69 11.93 1.00 1.03
N LEU A 70 11.40 -0.07 1.64
CA LEU A 70 10.69 -0.02 2.92
C LEU A 70 11.67 0.51 3.97
N HIS A 71 11.78 1.83 4.08
CA HIS A 71 12.44 2.45 5.21
C HIS A 71 11.64 2.11 6.47
N GLU A 72 12.33 1.83 7.58
CA GLU A 72 11.74 1.38 8.85
C GLU A 72 10.55 2.26 9.32
N HIS A 73 10.57 3.56 9.00
CA HIS A 73 9.48 4.50 9.28
C HIS A 73 8.16 4.17 8.58
N ASP A 74 8.21 3.60 7.39
CA ASP A 74 7.02 3.20 6.64
C ASP A 74 6.43 1.93 7.23
N ILE A 75 7.27 0.98 7.64
CA ILE A 75 6.83 -0.23 8.34
C ILE A 75 6.16 0.14 9.67
N SER A 76 6.77 1.03 10.45
CA SER A 76 6.18 1.48 11.72
C SER A 76 4.82 2.13 11.50
N SER A 77 4.67 3.00 10.49
CA SER A 77 3.39 3.64 10.17
C SER A 77 2.31 2.62 9.77
N LEU A 78 2.71 1.52 9.12
CA LEU A 78 1.79 0.45 8.74
C LEU A 78 1.42 -0.45 9.91
N ILE A 79 2.35 -0.68 10.84
CA ILE A 79 2.11 -1.40 12.08
C ILE A 79 1.08 -0.65 12.92
N ASP A 80 1.28 0.65 13.13
CA ASP A 80 0.33 1.51 13.85
C ASP A 80 -1.05 1.48 13.19
N LEU A 81 -1.06 1.47 11.86
CA LEU A 81 -2.28 1.38 11.08
C LEU A 81 -2.95 0.00 11.16
N ALA A 82 -2.19 -1.10 11.20
CA ALA A 82 -2.71 -2.45 11.39
C ALA A 82 -3.31 -2.63 12.80
N LEU A 83 -2.67 -2.03 13.81
CA LEU A 83 -3.20 -1.94 15.17
C LEU A 83 -4.52 -1.14 15.20
N ALA A 84 -4.55 0.03 14.55
CA ALA A 84 -5.76 0.86 14.48
C ALA A 84 -6.93 0.16 13.76
N THR A 85 -6.64 -0.69 12.77
CA THR A 85 -7.66 -1.47 12.05
C THR A 85 -8.00 -2.81 12.71
N ASN A 86 -7.35 -3.14 13.84
CA ASN A 86 -7.41 -4.44 14.52
C ASN A 86 -7.14 -5.64 13.58
N ASP A 87 -6.31 -5.43 12.56
CA ASP A 87 -5.97 -6.42 11.54
C ASP A 87 -4.70 -7.17 11.97
N LYS A 88 -4.93 -8.20 12.80
CA LYS A 88 -3.85 -8.98 13.45
C LYS A 88 -2.98 -9.73 12.45
N VAL A 89 -3.56 -10.19 11.34
CA VAL A 89 -2.82 -10.92 10.30
C VAL A 89 -1.85 -9.96 9.61
N TRP A 90 -2.35 -8.78 9.23
CA TRP A 90 -1.53 -7.76 8.60
C TRP A 90 -0.46 -7.21 9.55
N PHE A 91 -0.75 -7.06 10.84
CA PHE A 91 0.24 -6.69 11.85
C PHE A 91 1.38 -7.71 11.95
N MET A 92 1.07 -9.01 12.00
CA MET A 92 2.09 -10.06 12.08
C MET A 92 2.96 -10.10 10.83
N GLU A 93 2.36 -9.93 9.65
CA GLU A 93 3.10 -9.86 8.40
C GLU A 93 4.06 -8.65 8.37
N LEU A 94 3.60 -7.48 8.80
CA LEU A 94 4.42 -6.26 8.82
C LEU A 94 5.55 -6.32 9.85
N THR A 95 5.29 -6.86 11.03
CA THR A 95 6.31 -7.03 12.08
C THR A 95 7.36 -8.08 11.71
N SER A 96 7.00 -9.12 10.92
CA SER A 96 7.97 -10.09 10.40
C SER A 96 8.96 -9.52 9.38
N ARG A 97 8.61 -8.39 8.76
CA ARG A 97 9.44 -7.67 7.79
C ARG A 97 10.35 -6.63 8.43
N LEU A 98 10.18 -6.33 9.73
CA LEU A 98 11.17 -5.56 10.46
C LEU A 98 12.42 -6.42 10.63
N PRO A 99 13.63 -5.88 10.35
CA PRO A 99 14.85 -6.59 10.70
C PRO A 99 14.78 -6.90 12.20
N LEU A 100 14.95 -8.17 12.57
CA LEU A 100 15.19 -8.56 13.95
C LEU A 100 16.40 -7.76 14.42
N LYS A 101 16.16 -6.69 15.18
CA LYS A 101 17.23 -6.09 15.98
C LYS A 101 17.65 -7.18 16.95
N ASN A 102 18.74 -7.87 16.60
CA ASN A 102 19.51 -8.68 17.52
C ASN A 102 19.90 -7.76 18.67
N PHE A 103 19.16 -7.84 19.77
CA PHE A 103 19.57 -7.34 21.07
C PHE A 103 20.39 -8.43 21.76
#